data_AF-A0A6M3J4K5-F1
#
_entry.id   AF-A0A6M3J4K5-F1
#
_cell.length_a   1.000
_cell.length_b   1.000
_cell.length_c   1.000
_cell.angle_alpha   90.00
_cell.angle_beta   90.00
_cell.angle_gamma   90.00
#
_symmetry.space_group_name_H-M   'P 1'
#
loop_
_entity.id
_entity.type
_entity.pdbx_description
1 polymer ?
#
loop_
_entity_poly.entity_id
_entity_poly.type
_entity_poly.pdbx_seq_one_letter_code
_entity_poly.pdbx_strand_id
1 'polypeptide(L)' 'MAKYDSLRKPKRDAELFRYWKGHQELSQKEIGKHFGISHARVSQILKKEGGKNASEGN' A
#
# COMPACT_ATOMS: atom_id res chain seq x y z
N MET A 1 -17.69 -6.11 6.67
CA MET A 1 -16.70 -5.17 7.24
C MET A 1 -15.31 -5.62 6.78
N ALA A 2 -14.61 -4.85 5.94
CA ALA A 2 -13.23 -5.21 5.56
C ALA A 2 -12.31 -5.05 6.78
N LYS A 3 -11.48 -6.06 7.07
CA LYS A 3 -10.61 -6.18 8.27
C LYS A 3 -9.72 -4.94 8.57
N TYR A 4 -9.52 -4.07 7.58
CA TYR A 4 -8.58 -2.93 7.61
C TYR A 4 -9.24 -1.57 7.87
N ASP A 5 -10.56 -1.52 8.09
CA ASP A 5 -11.29 -0.25 8.34
C ASP A 5 -10.89 0.40 9.70
N SER A 6 -10.34 -0.40 10.62
CA SER A 6 -9.90 0.03 11.95
C SER A 6 -8.47 0.62 12.00
N LEU A 7 -7.70 0.56 10.91
CA LEU A 7 -6.37 1.15 10.85
C LEU A 7 -6.45 2.60 10.37
N ARG A 8 -5.93 3.54 11.19
CA ARG A 8 -5.75 4.93 10.75
C ARG A 8 -5.01 4.95 9.40
N LYS A 9 -5.56 5.68 8.41
CA LYS A 9 -5.07 5.80 7.02
C LYS A 9 -3.54 5.70 6.84
N PRO A 10 -2.69 6.42 7.60
CA PRO A 10 -1.23 6.33 7.43
C PRO A 10 -0.62 4.95 7.78
N LYS A 11 -1.15 4.23 8.78
CA LYS A 11 -0.61 2.90 9.15
C LYS A 11 -0.91 1.85 8.07
N ARG A 12 -2.12 1.86 7.50
CA ARG A 12 -2.51 0.94 6.42
C ARG A 12 -1.67 1.16 5.16
N ASP A 13 -1.44 2.42 4.78
CA ASP A 13 -0.69 2.75 3.57
C ASP A 13 0.79 2.28 3.70
N ALA A 14 1.40 2.42 4.88
CA ALA A 14 2.75 1.91 5.15
C ALA A 14 2.82 0.37 5.16
N GLU A 15 1.86 -0.30 5.78
CA GLU A 15 1.78 -1.78 5.77
C GLU A 15 1.59 -2.33 4.36
N LEU A 16 0.73 -1.70 3.56
CA LEU A 16 0.55 -2.08 2.17
C LEU A 16 1.85 -2.01 1.37
N PHE A 17 2.64 -0.95 1.58
CA PHE A 17 3.92 -0.79 0.89
C PHE A 17 4.92 -1.88 1.30
N ARG A 18 4.99 -2.22 2.60
CA ARG A 18 5.84 -3.32 3.10
C ARG A 18 5.41 -4.67 2.54
N TYR A 19 4.10 -4.92 2.50
CA TYR A 19 3.54 -6.15 1.91
C TYR A 19 3.85 -6.26 0.42
N TRP A 20 3.67 -5.18 -0.35
CA TRP A 20 4.04 -5.15 -1.76
C TRP A 20 5.54 -5.42 -1.99
N LYS A 21 6.42 -4.85 -1.15
CA LYS A 21 7.86 -5.12 -1.24
C LYS A 21 8.22 -6.59 -1.01
N GLY A 22 7.53 -7.28 -0.09
CA GLY A 22 7.74 -8.70 0.18
C GLY A 22 7.10 -9.64 -0.84
N HIS A 23 6.15 -9.14 -1.64
CA HIS A 23 5.35 -9.94 -2.57
C HIS A 23 5.26 -9.26 -3.95
N GLN A 24 6.41 -9.02 -4.58
CA GLN A 24 6.46 -8.39 -5.91
C GLN A 24 5.88 -9.27 -7.03
N GLU A 25 5.67 -10.57 -6.75
CA GLU A 25 4.94 -11.50 -7.61
C GLU A 25 3.43 -11.23 -7.67
N LEU A 26 2.88 -10.55 -6.66
CA LEU A 26 1.44 -10.27 -6.59
C LEU A 26 1.09 -9.01 -7.39
N SER A 27 0.03 -9.13 -8.19
CA SER A 27 -0.55 -7.97 -8.87
C SER A 27 -1.18 -6.99 -7.88
N GLN A 28 -1.16 -5.69 -8.22
CA GLN A 28 -1.83 -4.64 -7.44
C GLN A 28 -3.32 -4.93 -7.20
N LYS A 29 -3.97 -5.68 -8.09
CA LYS A 29 -5.37 -6.12 -7.93
C LYS A 29 -5.52 -7.12 -6.78
N GLU A 30 -4.60 -8.06 -6.64
CA GLU A 30 -4.60 -9.06 -5.57
C GLU A 30 -4.23 -8.43 -4.23
N ILE A 31 -3.26 -7.51 -4.24
CA ILE A 31 -2.91 -6.71 -3.05
C ILE A 31 -4.12 -5.86 -2.62
N GLY A 32 -4.82 -5.23 -3.56
CA GLY A 32 -6.03 -4.48 -3.26
C GLY A 32 -7.10 -5.32 -2.59
N LYS A 33 -7.37 -6.52 -3.11
CA LYS A 33 -8.31 -7.47 -2.47
C LYS A 33 -7.88 -7.83 -1.05
N HIS A 34 -6.59 -8.09 -0.83
CA HIS A 34 -6.05 -8.44 0.48
C HIS A 34 -6.28 -7.32 1.50
N PHE A 35 -6.05 -6.07 1.11
CA PHE A 35 -6.22 -4.90 1.97
C PHE A 35 -7.64 -4.30 1.95
N GLY A 36 -8.57 -4.88 1.17
CA GLY A 36 -9.94 -4.38 1.02
C GLY A 36 -10.02 -3.00 0.34
N ILE A 37 -9.09 -2.68 -0.56
CA ILE A 37 -9.04 -1.41 -1.30
C ILE A 37 -8.95 -1.63 -2.81
N SER A 38 -9.38 -0.63 -3.59
CA SER A 38 -9.30 -0.70 -5.05
C SER A 38 -7.85 -0.69 -5.55
N HIS A 39 -7.57 -1.40 -6.65
CA HIS A 39 -6.25 -1.42 -7.29
C HIS A 39 -5.72 -0.01 -7.62
N ALA A 40 -6.60 0.93 -8.00
CA ALA A 40 -6.24 2.33 -8.24
C ALA A 40 -5.69 2.99 -6.97
N ARG A 41 -6.26 2.66 -5.80
CA ARG A 41 -5.78 3.16 -4.51
C ARG A 41 -4.42 2.56 -4.15
N VAL A 42 -4.20 1.27 -4.45
CA VAL A 42 -2.88 0.62 -4.29
C VAL A 42 -1.83 1.37 -5.09
N SER A 43 -2.09 1.65 -6.38
CA SER A 43 -1.17 2.39 -7.26
C SER A 43 -0.83 3.78 -6.71
N GLN A 44 -1.82 4.52 -6.21
CA GLN A 44 -1.61 5.82 -5.56
C GLN A 44 -0.72 5.71 -4.31
N ILE A 45 -0.94 4.70 -3.48
CA ILE A 45 -0.14 4.46 -2.27
C ILE A 45 1.31 4.14 -2.63
N LEU A 46 1.53 3.25 -3.60
CA LEU A 46 2.87 2.88 -4.05
C LEU A 46 3.63 4.08 -4.63
N LYS A 47 2.97 4.93 -5.41
CA LYS A 47 3.55 6.19 -5.90
C LYS A 47 3.90 7.15 -4.76
N LYS A 48 3.00 7.31 -3.79
CA LYS A 48 3.19 8.22 -2.66
C LYS A 48 4.33 7.78 -1.75
N GLU A 49 4.34 6.51 -1.35
CA GLU A 49 5.36 5.98 -0.43
C GLU A 49 6.70 5.74 -1.15
N GLY A 50 6.67 5.30 -2.42
CA GLY A 50 7.87 5.22 -3.26
C GLY A 50 8.52 6.58 -3.50
N GLY A 51 7.73 7.65 -3.63
CA GLY A 51 8.22 9.03 -3.77
C GLY A 51 8.81 9.61 -2.48
N LYS A 52 8.24 9.31 -1.31
CA LYS A 52 8.77 9.78 -0.02
C LYS A 52 10.16 9.25 0.30
N ASN A 53 10.45 7.99 -0.06
CA ASN A 53 11.78 7.41 0.13
C ASN A 53 12.86 8.08 -0.73
N ALA A 54 12.50 8.82 -1.79
CA ALA A 54 13.45 9.57 -2.61
C ALA A 54 13.76 10.98 -2.05
N SER A 55 12.97 11.48 -1.10
CA SER A 55 13.09 12.84 -0.56
C SER A 55 13.66 12.93 0.86
N GLU A 56 13.91 11.81 1.54
CA GLU A 56 14.58 11.74 2.86
C GLU A 56 16.05 11.27 2.75
N GLY A 57 16.68 11.53 1.60
CA GLY A 57 18.12 11.41 1.40
C GLY A 57 18.73 12.78 1.11
N ASN A 58 18.84 13.63 2.13
CA ASN A 58 19.69 14.83 2.14
C ASN A 58 20.23 14.99 3.57
#